data_AF-A0A6P2AYZ1-F1
#
_entry.id   AF-A0A6P2AYZ1-F1
#
_cell.length_a   1.000
_cell.length_b   1.000
_cell.length_c   1.000
_cell.angle_alpha   90.00
_cell.angle_beta   90.00
_cell.angle_gamma   90.00
#
_symmetry.space_group_name_H-M   'P 1'
#
loop_
_entity.id
_entity.type
_entity.pdbx_description
1 polymer ?
#
loop_
_entity_poly.entity_id
_entity_poly.type
_entity_poly.pdbx_seq_one_letter_code
_entity_poly.pdbx_strand_id
1 'polypeptide(L)'
;MSQLDQRHPQESRDQRILDTIRQDGELSDYNKVELARLLIRYQNFPGARQIQTELQALLAQHHLTEAELFAQTRAIHSTGQIYRRSKGGDEPQDWS
;
A
#
# COMPACT_ATOMS: atom_id res chain seq x y z
N MET A 1 14.54 -6.18 27.09
CA MET A 1 15.08 -5.00 26.37
C MET A 1 13.91 -4.27 25.74
N SER A 2 13.65 -3.02 26.10
CA SER A 2 12.67 -2.19 25.39
C SER A 2 13.22 -1.89 24.00
N GLN A 3 12.54 -2.33 22.94
CA GLN A 3 12.86 -1.86 21.59
C GLN A 3 12.65 -0.34 21.58
N LEU A 4 13.70 0.41 21.22
CA LEU A 4 13.60 1.84 20.98
C LEU A 4 12.72 2.05 19.76
N ASP A 5 11.74 2.96 19.84
CA ASP A 5 10.91 3.33 18.70
C ASP A 5 11.80 3.87 17.57
N GLN A 6 11.80 3.18 16.43
CA GLN A 6 12.58 3.56 15.25
C GLN A 6 11.71 4.37 14.29
N ARG A 7 12.39 5.24 13.54
CA ARG A 7 11.79 5.96 12.42
C ARG A 7 12.01 5.16 11.14
N HIS A 8 10.94 4.86 10.41
CA HIS A 8 11.06 4.13 9.15
C HIS A 8 11.65 5.05 8.06
N PRO A 9 12.67 4.62 7.30
CA PRO A 9 13.36 5.49 6.34
C PRO A 9 12.46 5.99 5.20
N GLN A 10 11.40 5.24 4.87
CA GLN A 10 10.43 5.64 3.82
C GLN A 10 9.19 6.35 4.38
N GLU A 11 9.11 6.60 5.69
CA GLU A 11 7.89 7.12 6.34
C GLU A 11 7.36 8.40 5.72
N SER A 12 8.24 9.35 5.39
CA SER A 12 7.80 10.61 4.75
C SER A 12 7.24 10.41 3.34
N ARG A 13 7.67 9.37 2.60
CA ARG A 13 7.10 9.02 1.30
C ARG A 13 5.77 8.28 1.48
N ASP A 14 5.74 7.37 2.44
CA ASP A 14 4.57 6.53 2.72
C ASP A 14 3.40 7.35 3.27
N GLN A 15 3.69 8.39 4.04
CA GLN A 15 2.70 9.36 4.47
C GLN A 15 2.00 10.05 3.29
N ARG A 16 2.75 10.44 2.25
CA ARG A 16 2.16 11.06 1.05
C ARG A 16 1.23 10.11 0.32
N ILE A 17 1.57 8.82 0.29
CA ILE A 17 0.70 7.79 -0.31
C ILE A 17 -0.60 7.71 0.49
N LEU A 18 -0.54 7.69 1.82
CA LEU A 18 -1.75 7.72 2.65
C LEU A 18 -2.59 8.97 2.44
N ASP A 19 -1.95 10.13 2.33
CA ASP A 19 -2.64 11.39 2.10
C ASP A 19 -3.36 11.39 0.73
N THR A 20 -2.74 10.83 -0.31
CA THR A 20 -3.40 10.62 -1.60
C THR A 20 -4.60 9.68 -1.48
N ILE A 21 -4.45 8.54 -0.81
CA ILE A 21 -5.56 7.58 -0.66
C ILE A 21 -6.75 8.23 0.07
N ARG A 22 -6.50 9.05 1.10
CA ARG A 22 -7.55 9.79 1.82
C ARG A 22 -8.27 10.81 0.95
N GLN A 23 -7.54 11.46 0.04
CA GLN A 23 -8.10 12.49 -0.83
C GLN A 23 -9.00 11.90 -1.92
N ASP A 24 -8.68 10.70 -2.40
CA ASP A 24 -9.41 10.05 -3.51
C ASP A 24 -10.84 9.61 -3.13
N GLY A 25 -11.14 9.46 -1.83
CA GLY A 25 -12.47 9.15 -1.30
C GLY A 25 -12.92 7.70 -1.50
N GLU A 26 -12.77 7.14 -2.71
CA GLU A 26 -12.98 5.72 -3.01
C GLU A 26 -11.63 4.99 -3.17
N LEU A 27 -11.53 3.77 -2.63
CA LEU A 27 -10.35 2.93 -2.80
C LEU A 27 -10.30 2.36 -4.23
N SER A 28 -9.61 3.06 -5.11
CA SER A 28 -9.19 2.52 -6.41
C SER A 28 -8.37 1.24 -6.24
N ASP A 29 -8.29 0.41 -7.28
CA ASP A 29 -7.48 -0.83 -7.21
C ASP A 29 -6.00 -0.54 -6.96
N TYR A 30 -5.49 0.57 -7.50
CA TYR A 30 -4.15 1.05 -7.20
C TYR A 30 -4.00 1.39 -5.71
N ASN A 31 -4.95 2.13 -5.14
CA ASN A 31 -4.94 2.51 -3.73
C ASN A 31 -5.08 1.31 -2.79
N LYS A 32 -5.88 0.30 -3.15
CA LYS A 32 -5.96 -0.97 -2.40
C LYS A 32 -4.60 -1.66 -2.35
N VAL A 33 -3.90 -1.73 -3.49
CA VAL A 33 -2.58 -2.36 -3.57
C VAL A 33 -1.55 -1.58 -2.76
N GLU A 34 -1.54 -0.25 -2.87
CA GLU A 34 -0.63 0.60 -2.09
C GLU A 34 -0.91 0.50 -0.58
N LEU A 35 -2.17 0.49 -0.17
CA LEU A 35 -2.57 0.28 1.22
C LEU A 35 -2.10 -1.08 1.75
N ALA A 36 -2.28 -2.16 0.99
CA ALA A 36 -1.81 -3.48 1.36
C ALA A 36 -0.28 -3.54 1.48
N ARG A 37 0.43 -2.88 0.54
CA ARG A 37 1.90 -2.78 0.59
C ARG A 37 2.37 -2.08 1.85
N LEU A 38 1.70 -1.00 2.26
CA LEU A 38 2.03 -0.26 3.47
C LEU A 38 1.75 -1.08 4.74
N LEU A 39 0.61 -1.79 4.81
CA LEU A 39 0.31 -2.69 5.92
C LEU A 39 1.40 -3.76 6.11
N ILE A 40 1.82 -4.41 5.03
CA ILE A 40 2.90 -5.41 5.06
C ILE A 40 4.23 -4.77 5.49
N ARG A 41 4.57 -3.60 4.94
CA ARG A 41 5.83 -2.90 5.24
C ARG A 41 5.98 -2.54 6.72
N TYR A 42 4.90 -2.10 7.34
CA TYR A 42 4.89 -1.68 8.74
C TYR A 42 4.54 -2.80 9.72
N GLN A 43 4.20 -3.99 9.21
CA GLN A 43 3.91 -5.14 10.04
C GLN A 43 5.13 -5.50 10.90
N ASN A 44 4.94 -5.54 12.23
CA ASN A 44 5.99 -5.82 13.21
C ASN A 44 7.18 -4.85 13.17
N PHE A 45 7.05 -3.68 12.53
CA PHE A 45 8.12 -2.68 12.53
C PHE A 45 8.24 -2.04 13.93
N PRO A 46 9.45 -1.97 14.51
CA PRO A 46 9.66 -1.38 15.83
C PRO A 46 9.58 0.14 15.77
N GLY A 47 8.37 0.72 15.90
CA GLY A 47 8.14 2.16 15.86
C GLY A 47 7.09 2.56 14.82
N ALA A 48 7.14 3.81 14.33
CA ALA A 48 6.17 4.34 13.35
C ALA A 48 4.69 4.12 13.75
N ARG A 49 4.36 4.30 15.05
CA ARG A 49 3.02 4.01 15.59
C ARG A 49 1.92 4.87 14.95
N GLN A 50 2.28 6.09 14.56
CA GLN A 50 1.36 7.01 13.89
C GLN A 50 0.87 6.42 12.57
N ILE A 51 1.79 6.05 11.67
CA ILE A 51 1.40 5.51 10.37
C ILE A 51 0.68 4.17 10.51
N GLN A 52 1.04 3.32 11.48
CA GLN A 52 0.30 2.09 11.79
C GLN A 52 -1.15 2.38 12.19
N THR A 53 -1.38 3.35 13.08
CA THR A 53 -2.72 3.77 13.50
C THR A 53 -3.53 4.32 12.33
N GLU A 54 -2.88 5.11 11.49
CA GLU A 54 -3.47 5.69 10.30
C GLU A 54 -3.88 4.65 9.25
N LEU A 55 -3.09 3.60 9.05
CA LEU A 55 -3.42 2.48 8.18
C LEU A 55 -4.67 1.73 8.67
N GLN A 56 -4.75 1.48 9.99
CA GLN A 56 -5.92 0.84 10.60
C GLN A 56 -7.17 1.72 10.53
N ALA A 57 -7.03 3.03 10.74
CA ALA A 57 -8.14 3.97 10.58
C ALA A 57 -8.67 3.98 9.15
N LEU A 58 -7.78 3.92 8.15
CA LEU A 58 -8.17 3.88 6.75
C LEU A 58 -8.92 2.58 6.39
N LEU A 59 -8.45 1.42 6.86
CA LEU A 59 -9.19 0.15 6.74
C LEU A 59 -10.61 0.26 7.31
N ALA A 60 -10.73 0.81 8.52
CA ALA A 60 -12.02 0.99 9.18
C ALA A 60 -12.96 1.95 8.43
N GLN A 61 -12.43 3.06 7.90
CA GLN A 61 -13.19 4.02 7.08
C GLN A 61 -13.79 3.39 5.83
N HIS A 62 -13.09 2.42 5.24
CA HIS A 62 -13.57 1.69 4.06
C HIS A 62 -14.31 0.39 4.41
N HIS A 63 -14.58 0.12 5.68
CA HIS A 63 -15.22 -1.12 6.15
C HIS A 63 -14.50 -2.40 5.68
N LEU A 64 -13.17 -2.36 5.63
CA LEU A 64 -12.34 -3.48 5.20
C LEU A 64 -11.55 -4.07 6.37
N THR A 65 -11.47 -5.38 6.40
CA THR A 65 -10.45 -6.10 7.16
C THR A 65 -9.15 -6.22 6.34
N GLU A 66 -8.03 -6.44 7.02
CA GLU A 66 -6.74 -6.72 6.36
C GLU A 66 -6.85 -7.96 5.45
N ALA A 67 -7.56 -9.00 5.90
CA ALA A 67 -7.75 -10.23 5.13
C ALA A 67 -8.53 -9.99 3.82
N GLU A 68 -9.60 -9.18 3.87
CA GLU A 68 -10.39 -8.80 2.69
C GLU A 68 -9.56 -7.95 1.72
N LEU A 69 -8.82 -6.96 2.24
CA LEU A 69 -7.93 -6.15 1.41
C LEU A 69 -6.88 -7.03 0.71
N PHE A 70 -6.27 -7.97 1.43
CA PHE A 70 -5.31 -8.91 0.85
C PHE A 70 -5.94 -9.86 -0.17
N ALA A 71 -7.18 -10.28 0.04
CA ALA A 71 -7.90 -11.09 -0.95
C ALA A 71 -8.17 -10.29 -2.23
N GLN A 72 -8.66 -9.05 -2.10
CA GLN A 72 -8.92 -8.15 -3.22
C GLN A 72 -7.64 -7.83 -4.00
N THR A 73 -6.54 -7.51 -3.29
CA THR A 73 -5.26 -7.21 -3.94
C THR A 73 -4.63 -8.40 -4.65
N ARG A 74 -4.80 -9.63 -4.15
CA ARG A 74 -4.42 -10.85 -4.89
C ARG A 74 -5.22 -11.00 -6.19
N ALA A 75 -6.53 -10.79 -6.14
CA ALA A 75 -7.38 -10.84 -7.34
C ALA A 75 -6.95 -9.76 -8.36
N ILE A 76 -6.68 -8.55 -7.88
CA ILE A 76 -6.17 -7.45 -8.68
C ILE A 76 -4.84 -7.82 -9.37
N HIS A 77 -3.85 -8.34 -8.62
CA HIS A 77 -2.56 -8.76 -9.18
C HIS A 77 -2.67 -9.90 -10.20
N SER A 78 -3.66 -10.77 -10.07
CA SER A 78 -3.92 -11.85 -11.04
C SER A 78 -4.26 -11.33 -12.45
N THR A 79 -4.74 -10.08 -12.56
CA THR A 79 -5.05 -9.42 -13.84
C THR A 79 -3.84 -8.74 -14.50
N GLY A 80 -2.75 -8.51 -13.75
CA GLY A 80 -1.46 -8.04 -14.28
C GLY A 80 -1.35 -6.56 -14.70
N GLN A 81 -2.30 -5.70 -14.33
CA GLN A 81 -2.40 -4.33 -14.88
C GLN A 81 -2.05 -3.17 -13.93
N ILE A 82 -1.77 -3.41 -12.64
CA ILE A 82 -1.73 -2.31 -11.66
C ILE A 82 -0.61 -1.28 -11.85
N TYR A 83 0.60 -1.73 -12.18
CA TYR A 83 1.74 -0.83 -12.40
C TYR A 83 2.04 -0.61 -13.88
N ARG A 84 1.30 -1.29 -14.77
CA ARG A 84 1.40 -1.06 -16.21
C ARG A 84 0.62 0.21 -16.54
N ARG A 85 1.34 1.32 -16.75
CA ARG A 85 0.76 2.50 -17.40
C ARG A 85 0.09 2.03 -18.69
N SER A 86 -1.13 2.50 -18.93
CA SER A 86 -1.92 2.24 -20.13
C SER A 86 -1.06 2.18 -21.40
N LYS A 87 -1.08 1.01 -22.06
CA LYS A 87 -0.64 0.70 -23.43
C LYS A 87 0.28 1.71 -24.12
N GLY A 88 1.58 1.40 -24.17
CA GLY A 88 2.54 2.08 -25.04
C GLY A 88 3.97 1.57 -24.96
N GLY A 89 4.19 0.29 -24.61
CA GLY A 89 5.55 -0.22 -24.43
C GLY A 89 5.60 -1.71 -24.13
N ASP A 90 4.93 -2.52 -24.95
CA ASP A 90 5.43 -3.88 -25.19
C ASP A 90 6.47 -3.75 -26.32
N GLU A 91 7.58 -3.06 -26.05
CA GLU A 91 8.80 -3.34 -26.80
C GLU A 91 9.41 -4.59 -26.16
N PRO A 92 9.59 -5.70 -26.89
CA PRO A 92 10.42 -6.79 -26.40
C PRO A 92 11.79 -6.18 -26.10
N GLN A 93 12.24 -6.29 -24.86
CA GLN A 93 13.64 -6.03 -24.53
C GLN A 93 14.46 -7.10 -25.24
N ASP A 94 14.84 -6.77 -26.46
CA ASP A 94 15.75 -7.52 -27.29
C ASP A 94 17.15 -7.29 -26.70
N TRP A 95 17.48 -8.06 -25.68
CA TRP A 95 18.86 -8.18 -25.22
C TRP A 95 19.61 -9.05 -26.23
N SER A 96 20.06 -8.42 -27.32
CA SER A 96 21.10 -8.90 -28.23
C SER A 96 22.39 -8.11 -28.01
#